data_AF-A0A4Q2D245-F1
#
_entry.id   AF-A0A4Q2D245-F1
#
_cell.length_a   1.000
_cell.length_b   1.000
_cell.length_c   1.000
_cell.angle_alpha   90.00
_cell.angle_beta   90.00
_cell.angle_gamma   90.00
#
_symmetry.space_group_name_H-M   'P 1'
#
loop_
_entity.id
_entity.type
_entity.pdbx_description
1 polymer ?
#
loop_
_entity_poly.entity_id
_entity_poly.type
_entity_poly.pdbx_seq_one_letter_code
_entity_poly.pdbx_strand_id
1 'polypeptide(L)'
;MASVKDSCMEPASTSDRPPSPQESSVSGELLQLCDQKLKVVDIRIAALVQELEELKAQRSVIEEEKSQCAYAQPSAPGSKVVTPNPEDGWDDDTPSIARVLDFNSGQQVERRVAWTAKMANLKPVPNNSWSYEKIFGDEDFIAAGQLVIPPNSQKPSKATKDNTYMFYVVEGAVKVKVHDTCLVLAPGGTFMVPRGNLYSIENVSQRDAKLFFTQARKMMNRDDEELIALANWKSRERGSSGAGVGVLASDGGHGGAKSVADGDETLLAIDTSRTL
;
A
#
# COMPACT_ATOMS: atom_id res chain seq x y z
N MET A 1 -6.76 12.41 -106.53
CA MET A 1 -7.61 13.60 -106.32
C MET A 1 -7.60 13.93 -104.84
N ALA A 2 -7.21 15.17 -104.49
CA ALA A 2 -7.62 16.02 -103.35
C ALA A 2 -7.79 15.38 -101.93
N SER A 3 -7.53 16.01 -100.79
CA SER A 3 -7.02 17.34 -100.38
C SER A 3 -7.05 17.36 -98.84
N VAL A 4 -5.96 17.79 -98.21
CA VAL A 4 -5.80 18.69 -97.04
C VAL A 4 -6.86 18.69 -95.90
N LYS A 5 -6.39 18.56 -94.64
CA LYS A 5 -6.50 19.59 -93.59
C LYS A 5 -5.54 19.36 -92.41
N ASP A 6 -4.72 20.39 -92.17
CA ASP A 6 -3.77 20.61 -91.07
C ASP A 6 -4.44 21.00 -89.74
N SER A 7 -3.71 20.77 -88.64
CA SER A 7 -3.67 21.68 -87.48
C SER A 7 -2.36 21.48 -86.70
N CYS A 8 -1.47 22.47 -86.82
CA CYS A 8 -0.34 22.74 -85.93
C CYS A 8 -0.79 23.39 -84.62
N MET A 9 -0.13 23.08 -83.49
CA MET A 9 0.27 24.08 -82.47
C MET A 9 1.44 23.55 -81.59
N GLU A 10 2.30 24.49 -81.21
CA GLU A 10 3.70 24.39 -80.75
C GLU A 10 3.95 23.93 -79.30
N PRO A 11 5.19 23.52 -78.96
CA PRO A 11 5.60 23.30 -77.57
C PRO A 11 5.92 24.61 -76.83
N ALA A 12 5.37 24.74 -75.62
CA ALA A 12 5.60 25.87 -74.71
C ALA A 12 7.06 25.97 -74.25
N SER A 13 7.60 27.17 -74.38
CA SER A 13 8.94 27.61 -73.98
C SER A 13 9.15 27.46 -72.47
N THR A 14 10.19 26.74 -72.06
CA THR A 14 10.69 26.75 -70.69
C THR A 14 11.36 28.09 -70.40
N SER A 15 10.74 28.87 -69.50
CA SER A 15 11.26 30.13 -68.99
C SER A 15 12.29 29.85 -67.89
N ASP A 16 13.57 29.94 -68.23
CA ASP A 16 14.67 30.03 -67.25
C ASP A 16 14.68 31.43 -66.64
N ARG A 17 13.91 31.62 -65.56
CA ARG A 17 14.04 32.80 -64.69
C ARG A 17 14.96 32.44 -63.52
N PRO A 18 16.10 33.14 -63.31
CA PRO A 18 16.93 32.91 -62.13
C PRO A 18 16.15 33.27 -60.86
N PRO A 19 16.30 32.50 -59.76
CA PRO A 19 15.57 32.76 -58.52
C PRO A 19 15.97 34.11 -57.92
N SER A 20 14.96 34.88 -57.52
CA SER A 20 15.14 36.20 -56.90
C SER A 20 15.86 36.08 -55.53
N PRO A 21 16.67 37.07 -55.11
CA PRO A 21 17.48 37.01 -53.89
C PRO A 21 16.70 36.82 -52.56
N GLN A 22 15.38 36.95 -52.59
CA GLN A 22 14.53 36.81 -51.41
C GLN A 22 14.05 35.37 -51.17
N GLU A 23 14.05 34.49 -52.17
CA GLU A 23 13.61 33.09 -52.00
C GLU A 23 14.69 32.20 -51.37
N SER A 24 15.97 32.48 -51.64
CA SER A 24 17.11 31.74 -51.06
C SER A 24 17.27 31.98 -49.55
N SER A 25 16.86 33.15 -49.05
CA SER A 25 16.93 33.52 -47.63
C SER A 25 15.90 32.78 -46.78
N VAL A 26 14.67 32.63 -47.28
CA VAL A 26 13.57 31.98 -46.56
C VAL A 26 13.80 30.48 -46.46
N SER A 27 14.33 29.85 -47.51
CA SER A 27 14.68 28.43 -47.50
C SER A 27 15.80 28.08 -46.51
N GLY A 28 16.78 28.98 -46.31
CA GLY A 28 17.87 28.79 -45.34
C GLY A 28 17.38 28.84 -43.89
N GLU A 29 16.49 29.79 -43.58
CA GLU A 29 15.87 29.90 -42.25
C GLU A 29 14.98 28.69 -41.93
N LEU A 30 14.26 28.17 -42.93
CA LEU A 30 13.40 26.99 -42.77
C LEU A 30 14.22 25.71 -42.50
N LEU A 31 15.35 25.54 -43.19
CA LEU A 31 16.29 24.45 -42.94
C LEU A 31 16.93 24.56 -41.56
N GLN A 32 17.33 25.77 -41.15
CA GLN A 32 17.89 26.00 -39.82
C GLN A 32 16.86 25.72 -38.72
N LEU A 33 15.59 26.07 -38.94
CA LEU A 33 14.49 25.75 -38.03
C LEU A 33 14.20 24.24 -37.96
N CYS A 34 14.28 23.54 -39.10
CA CYS A 34 14.16 22.08 -39.15
C CYS A 34 15.28 21.39 -38.36
N ASP A 35 16.54 21.80 -38.54
CA ASP A 35 17.68 21.30 -37.77
C ASP A 35 17.54 21.60 -36.27
N GLN A 36 17.07 22.80 -35.92
CA GLN A 36 16.81 23.17 -34.52
C GLN A 36 15.75 22.26 -33.90
N LYS A 37 14.67 21.99 -34.63
CA LYS A 37 13.60 21.07 -34.18
C LYS A 37 14.09 19.62 -34.10
N LEU A 38 14.94 19.19 -35.04
CA LEU A 38 15.53 17.86 -35.03
C LEU A 38 16.41 17.65 -33.79
N LYS A 39 17.26 18.63 -33.45
CA LYS A 39 18.06 18.61 -32.22
C LYS A 39 17.22 18.54 -30.95
N VAL A 40 16.10 19.26 -30.91
CA VAL A 40 15.16 19.20 -29.76
C VAL A 40 14.53 17.81 -29.66
N VAL A 41 14.18 17.19 -30.79
CA VAL A 41 13.67 15.82 -30.83
C VAL A 41 14.73 14.83 -30.35
N ASP A 42 15.98 14.96 -30.79
CA ASP A 42 17.09 14.09 -30.38
C ASP A 42 17.35 14.16 -28.87
N ILE A 43 17.34 15.37 -28.30
CA ILE A 43 17.47 15.57 -26.85
C ILE A 43 16.32 14.87 -26.11
N ARG A 44 15.09 14.97 -26.62
CA ARG A 44 13.92 14.37 -26.00
C ARG A 44 13.93 12.85 -26.11
N ILE A 45 14.41 12.30 -27.22
CA ILE A 45 14.64 10.86 -27.39
C ILE A 45 15.70 10.39 -26.38
N ALA A 46 16.82 11.11 -26.24
CA ALA A 46 17.86 10.76 -25.28
C ALA A 46 17.35 10.78 -23.83
N ALA A 47 16.53 11.77 -23.46
CA ALA A 47 15.91 11.84 -22.14
C ALA A 47 14.97 10.66 -21.86
N LEU A 48 14.13 10.28 -22.84
CA LEU A 48 13.23 9.13 -22.70
C LEU A 48 14.00 7.80 -22.63
N VAL A 49 15.12 7.68 -23.35
CA VAL A 49 15.99 6.50 -23.26
C VAL A 49 16.60 6.40 -21.85
N GLN A 50 17.03 7.52 -21.27
CA GLN A 50 17.55 7.54 -19.90
C GLN A 50 16.48 7.16 -18.87
N GLU A 51 15.27 7.70 -18.99
CA GLU A 51 14.13 7.36 -18.12
C GLU A 51 13.74 5.88 -18.25
N LEU A 52 13.78 5.31 -19.46
CA LEU A 52 13.55 3.89 -19.69
C LEU A 52 14.61 3.01 -19.02
N GLU A 53 15.88 3.39 -19.07
CA GLU A 53 16.94 2.63 -18.39
C GLU A 53 16.80 2.72 -16.86
N GLU A 54 16.41 3.86 -16.32
CA GLU A 54 16.12 4.02 -14.89
C GLU A 54 14.94 3.14 -14.45
N LEU A 55 13.85 3.11 -15.23
CA LEU A 55 12.69 2.25 -14.96
C LEU A 55 13.02 0.76 -15.10
N LYS A 56 13.88 0.38 -16.06
CA LYS A 56 14.36 -1.01 -16.18
C LYS A 56 15.21 -1.41 -14.97
N ALA A 57 16.07 -0.53 -14.48
CA ALA A 57 16.87 -0.76 -13.27
C ALA A 57 15.97 -0.90 -12.03
N GLN A 58 14.94 -0.06 -11.89
CA GLN A 58 13.95 -0.20 -10.81
C GLN A 58 13.19 -1.53 -10.90
N ARG A 59 12.77 -1.93 -12.11
CA ARG A 59 12.09 -3.21 -12.35
C ARG A 59 12.99 -4.40 -12.02
N SER A 60 14.29 -4.35 -12.35
CA SER A 60 15.21 -5.46 -12.03
C SER A 60 15.43 -5.63 -10.54
N VAL A 61 15.54 -4.53 -9.78
CA VAL A 61 15.63 -4.58 -8.30
C VAL A 61 14.37 -5.21 -7.71
N ILE A 62 13.18 -4.78 -8.15
CA ILE A 62 11.90 -5.36 -7.70
C ILE A 62 11.79 -6.85 -8.07
N GLU A 63 12.33 -7.26 -9.22
CA GLU A 63 12.30 -8.65 -9.68
C GLU A 63 13.28 -9.52 -8.88
N GLU A 64 14.42 -8.97 -8.46
CA GLU A 64 15.37 -9.60 -7.56
C GLU A 64 14.81 -9.74 -6.13
N GLU A 65 14.17 -8.71 -5.58
CA GLU A 65 13.45 -8.75 -4.30
C GLU A 65 12.30 -9.77 -4.30
N LYS A 66 11.53 -9.82 -5.40
CA LYS A 66 10.48 -10.84 -5.59
C LYS A 66 11.08 -12.25 -5.62
N SER A 67 12.21 -12.42 -6.28
CA SER A 67 12.91 -13.70 -6.35
C SER A 67 13.41 -14.14 -4.97
N GLN A 68 13.95 -13.22 -4.18
CA GLN A 68 14.40 -13.50 -2.82
C GLN A 68 13.26 -13.97 -1.91
N CYS A 69 12.07 -13.39 -2.06
CA CYS A 69 10.85 -13.86 -1.41
C CYS A 69 10.32 -15.20 -1.91
N ALA A 70 10.64 -15.60 -3.15
CA ALA A 70 10.21 -16.87 -3.73
C ALA A 70 10.99 -18.07 -3.19
N TYR A 71 12.25 -17.90 -2.77
CA TYR A 71 13.08 -18.99 -2.24
C TYR A 71 12.72 -19.43 -0.82
N ALA A 72 11.89 -18.66 -0.10
CA ALA A 72 11.32 -19.03 1.19
C ALA A 72 10.18 -20.04 0.99
N GLN A 73 10.49 -21.23 0.45
CA GLN A 73 9.53 -22.30 0.20
C GLN A 73 9.58 -23.33 1.34
N PRO A 74 8.42 -23.76 1.88
CA PRO A 74 8.39 -24.84 2.85
C PRO A 74 8.76 -26.18 2.21
N SER A 75 9.55 -26.99 2.91
CA SER A 75 9.68 -28.41 2.61
C SER A 75 8.40 -29.14 3.04
N ALA A 76 7.85 -29.98 2.17
CA ALA A 76 6.58 -30.66 2.41
C ALA A 76 6.61 -31.58 3.65
N PRO A 77 5.61 -31.53 4.55
CA PRO A 77 5.46 -32.53 5.60
C PRO A 77 4.31 -33.50 5.34
N GLY A 78 4.59 -34.78 5.61
CA GLY A 78 3.69 -35.92 5.50
C GLY A 78 2.47 -35.87 6.43
N SER A 79 1.52 -36.75 6.10
CA SER A 79 0.27 -37.03 6.80
C SER A 79 0.45 -37.14 8.32
N LYS A 80 -0.36 -36.40 9.10
CA LYS A 80 -0.30 -36.40 10.56
C LYS A 80 -1.45 -37.20 11.17
N VAL A 81 -1.06 -38.14 12.02
CA VAL A 81 -1.86 -38.70 13.13
C VAL A 81 -1.99 -37.61 14.20
N VAL A 82 -3.21 -37.34 14.67
CA VAL A 82 -3.45 -36.40 15.79
C VAL A 82 -3.26 -37.16 17.10
N THR A 83 -2.17 -36.88 17.81
CA THR A 83 -2.01 -37.29 19.21
C THR A 83 -2.75 -36.29 20.12
N PRO A 84 -3.59 -36.74 21.05
CA PRO A 84 -4.23 -35.87 22.04
C PRO A 84 -3.20 -35.21 22.95
N ASN A 85 -3.47 -33.98 23.39
CA ASN A 85 -2.57 -33.22 24.26
C ASN A 85 -2.84 -33.62 25.72
N PRO A 86 -1.83 -34.00 26.53
CA PRO A 86 -2.06 -34.50 27.89
C PRO A 86 -2.74 -33.50 28.82
N GLU A 87 -2.64 -32.20 28.56
CA GLU A 87 -3.26 -31.13 29.35
C GLU A 87 -4.70 -30.78 28.91
N ASP A 88 -5.25 -31.47 27.91
CA ASP A 88 -6.62 -31.22 27.45
C ASP A 88 -7.62 -31.36 28.62
N GLY A 89 -8.39 -30.28 28.88
CA GLY A 89 -9.42 -30.23 29.91
C GLY A 89 -8.98 -29.69 31.28
N TRP A 90 -7.69 -29.41 31.47
CA TRP A 90 -7.18 -28.92 32.77
C TRP A 90 -7.70 -27.53 33.16
N ASP A 91 -8.13 -26.73 32.18
CA ASP A 91 -8.54 -25.34 32.35
C ASP A 91 -10.04 -25.11 32.06
N ASP A 92 -10.85 -26.17 31.98
CA ASP A 92 -12.28 -26.11 31.61
C ASP A 92 -13.11 -25.22 32.52
N ASP A 93 -12.81 -25.22 33.81
CA ASP A 93 -13.52 -24.43 34.82
C ASP A 93 -12.80 -23.11 35.15
N THR A 94 -11.83 -22.68 34.32
CA THR A 94 -11.02 -21.48 34.61
C THR A 94 -11.84 -20.20 34.49
N PRO A 95 -11.94 -19.37 35.54
CA PRO A 95 -12.60 -18.08 35.46
C PRO A 95 -11.77 -17.12 34.59
N SER A 96 -12.41 -16.48 33.61
CA SER A 96 -11.74 -15.51 32.73
C SER A 96 -11.55 -14.13 33.36
N ILE A 97 -12.38 -13.78 34.35
CA ILE A 97 -12.39 -12.50 35.05
C ILE A 97 -11.80 -12.66 36.45
N ALA A 98 -10.93 -11.73 36.86
CA ALA A 98 -10.41 -11.63 38.21
C ALA A 98 -10.47 -10.18 38.72
N ARG A 99 -10.44 -10.02 40.05
CA ARG A 99 -10.26 -8.70 40.69
C ARG A 99 -8.78 -8.36 40.71
N VAL A 100 -8.43 -7.25 40.09
CA VAL A 100 -7.05 -6.73 39.98
C VAL A 100 -7.01 -5.27 40.43
N LEU A 101 -5.82 -4.74 40.66
CA LEU A 101 -5.65 -3.32 40.97
C LEU A 101 -5.54 -2.53 39.67
N ASP A 102 -6.34 -1.47 39.55
CA ASP A 102 -6.18 -0.46 38.51
C ASP A 102 -4.90 0.35 38.76
N PHE A 103 -4.05 0.49 37.73
CA PHE A 103 -2.74 1.11 37.87
C PHE A 103 -2.81 2.59 38.28
N ASN A 104 -3.81 3.33 37.77
CA ASN A 104 -3.89 4.78 37.94
C ASN A 104 -4.54 5.16 39.28
N SER A 105 -5.60 4.45 39.68
CA SER A 105 -6.39 4.74 40.87
C SER A 105 -6.00 3.92 42.09
N GLY A 106 -5.30 2.79 41.90
CA GLY A 106 -5.00 1.82 42.96
C GLY A 106 -6.23 1.07 43.48
N GLN A 107 -7.40 1.23 42.87
CA GLN A 107 -8.65 0.58 43.28
C GLN A 107 -8.77 -0.82 42.70
N GLN A 108 -9.53 -1.69 43.38
CA GLN A 108 -9.87 -3.00 42.83
C GLN A 108 -10.91 -2.85 41.73
N VAL A 109 -10.61 -3.45 40.58
CA VAL A 109 -11.48 -3.51 39.41
C VAL A 109 -11.57 -4.95 38.90
N GLU A 110 -12.69 -5.32 38.29
CA GLU A 110 -12.82 -6.60 37.61
C GLU A 110 -12.28 -6.48 36.18
N ARG A 111 -11.33 -7.35 35.83
CA ARG A 111 -10.71 -7.38 34.50
C ARG A 111 -10.61 -8.81 34.01
N ARG A 112 -10.70 -8.98 32.70
CA ARG A 112 -10.33 -10.25 32.06
C ARG A 112 -8.82 -10.44 32.14
N VAL A 113 -8.39 -11.55 32.74
CA VAL A 113 -6.96 -11.88 32.92
C VAL A 113 -6.61 -13.27 32.37
N ALA A 114 -7.62 -14.08 32.04
CA ALA A 114 -7.42 -15.41 31.46
C ALA A 114 -8.27 -15.59 30.20
N TRP A 115 -7.74 -16.36 29.26
CA TRP A 115 -8.41 -16.74 28.02
C TRP A 115 -7.96 -18.14 27.62
N THR A 116 -8.87 -19.10 27.70
CA THR A 116 -8.58 -20.51 27.40
C THR A 116 -8.82 -20.81 25.92
N ALA A 117 -8.29 -21.93 25.42
CA ALA A 117 -8.50 -22.34 24.03
C ALA A 117 -9.98 -22.50 23.68
N LYS A 118 -10.81 -22.95 24.63
CA LYS A 118 -12.27 -23.11 24.46
C LYS A 118 -13.05 -21.79 24.39
N MET A 119 -12.45 -20.68 24.84
CA MET A 119 -13.09 -19.36 24.80
C MET A 119 -12.96 -18.68 23.43
N ALA A 120 -12.05 -19.15 22.56
CA ALA A 120 -11.82 -18.55 21.26
C ALA A 120 -13.08 -18.59 20.38
N ASN A 121 -13.57 -17.42 19.96
CA ASN A 121 -14.72 -17.30 19.08
C ASN A 121 -14.37 -16.43 17.87
N LEU A 122 -13.63 -17.05 16.95
CA LEU A 122 -13.11 -16.38 15.76
C LEU A 122 -14.25 -16.06 14.79
N LYS A 123 -14.65 -14.80 14.75
CA LYS A 123 -15.60 -14.31 13.74
C LYS A 123 -14.84 -14.06 12.42
N PRO A 124 -15.30 -14.61 11.29
CA PRO A 124 -14.69 -14.30 10.00
C PRO A 124 -14.83 -12.80 9.70
N VAL A 125 -13.76 -12.18 9.20
CA VAL A 125 -13.78 -10.78 8.77
C VAL A 125 -14.56 -10.69 7.45
N PRO A 126 -15.57 -9.81 7.31
CA PRO A 126 -16.29 -9.63 6.05
C PRO A 126 -15.32 -9.41 4.87
N ASN A 127 -15.55 -10.09 3.76
CA ASN A 127 -14.73 -10.06 2.53
C ASN A 127 -13.27 -10.52 2.68
N ASN A 128 -12.89 -11.14 3.79
CA ASN A 128 -11.56 -11.71 4.00
C ASN A 128 -11.68 -13.16 4.49
N SER A 129 -10.72 -14.01 4.14
CA SER A 129 -10.70 -15.40 4.60
C SER A 129 -10.06 -15.58 5.97
N TRP A 130 -9.33 -14.58 6.48
CA TRP A 130 -8.67 -14.65 7.79
C TRP A 130 -9.56 -14.08 8.91
N SER A 131 -9.33 -14.55 10.14
CA SER A 131 -10.06 -14.12 11.34
C SER A 131 -9.07 -13.72 12.44
N TYR A 132 -9.44 -12.75 13.26
CA TYR A 132 -8.66 -12.37 14.42
C TYR A 132 -9.57 -11.94 15.58
N GLU A 133 -9.05 -12.04 16.79
CA GLU A 133 -9.73 -11.60 18.00
C GLU A 133 -8.73 -10.88 18.91
N LYS A 134 -9.04 -9.64 19.31
CA LYS A 134 -8.33 -8.95 20.40
C LYS A 134 -8.84 -9.53 21.71
N ILE A 135 -7.97 -10.21 22.44
CA ILE A 135 -8.29 -10.92 23.68
C ILE A 135 -8.02 -10.03 24.89
N PHE A 136 -6.87 -9.36 24.88
CA PHE A 136 -6.41 -8.50 25.97
C PHE A 136 -6.09 -7.10 25.44
N GLY A 137 -6.27 -6.11 26.31
CA GLY A 137 -5.86 -4.73 26.08
C GLY A 137 -5.62 -4.05 27.42
N ASP A 138 -4.54 -3.30 27.49
CA ASP A 138 -4.23 -2.40 28.59
C ASP A 138 -4.03 -0.99 28.01
N GLU A 139 -5.11 -0.22 28.11
CA GLU A 139 -5.27 1.11 27.51
C GLU A 139 -4.78 1.16 26.05
N ASP A 140 -4.07 2.24 25.69
CA ASP A 140 -3.41 2.42 24.40
C ASP A 140 -1.97 1.90 24.39
N PHE A 141 -1.52 1.26 25.47
CA PHE A 141 -0.14 0.80 25.63
C PHE A 141 0.10 -0.53 24.92
N ILE A 142 -0.70 -1.54 25.25
CA ILE A 142 -0.52 -2.91 24.74
C ILE A 142 -1.86 -3.60 24.48
N ALA A 143 -1.91 -4.42 23.45
CA ALA A 143 -3.02 -5.31 23.16
C ALA A 143 -2.51 -6.65 22.65
N ALA A 144 -3.22 -7.73 22.97
CA ALA A 144 -2.86 -9.06 22.52
C ALA A 144 -4.08 -9.83 22.04
N GLY A 145 -3.86 -10.82 21.19
CA GLY A 145 -4.94 -11.53 20.52
C GLY A 145 -4.49 -12.77 19.78
N GLN A 146 -5.45 -13.38 19.09
CA GLN A 146 -5.22 -14.52 18.21
C GLN A 146 -5.58 -14.18 16.77
N LEU A 147 -4.87 -14.80 15.83
CA LEU A 147 -5.03 -14.65 14.39
C LEU A 147 -5.08 -16.06 13.79
N VAL A 148 -6.09 -16.31 12.94
CA VAL A 148 -6.21 -17.55 12.18
C VAL A 148 -6.32 -17.24 10.69
N ILE A 149 -5.42 -17.86 9.92
CA ILE A 149 -5.34 -17.72 8.48
C ILE A 149 -5.59 -19.11 7.87
N PRO A 150 -6.69 -19.33 7.12
CA PRO A 150 -6.95 -20.61 6.46
C PRO A 150 -5.88 -20.99 5.43
N PRO A 151 -5.84 -22.25 4.96
CA PRO A 151 -4.95 -22.68 3.89
C PRO A 151 -5.07 -21.78 2.66
N ASN A 152 -3.95 -21.53 1.99
CA ASN A 152 -3.87 -20.73 0.76
C ASN A 152 -4.43 -19.31 0.89
N SER A 153 -4.53 -18.79 2.13
CA SER A 153 -4.99 -17.45 2.42
C SER A 153 -3.86 -16.60 3.00
N GLN A 154 -4.05 -15.28 2.95
CA GLN A 154 -3.11 -14.34 3.52
C GLN A 154 -3.82 -13.23 4.30
N LYS A 155 -3.16 -12.76 5.35
CA LYS A 155 -3.39 -11.45 5.90
C LYS A 155 -2.66 -10.42 5.02
N PRO A 156 -3.38 -9.47 4.39
CA PRO A 156 -2.78 -8.52 3.47
C PRO A 156 -1.82 -7.55 4.17
N SER A 157 -1.05 -6.83 3.36
CA SER A 157 -0.04 -5.88 3.81
C SER A 157 -0.64 -4.82 4.75
N LYS A 158 0.00 -4.60 5.90
CA LYS A 158 -0.40 -3.61 6.90
C LYS A 158 0.81 -2.79 7.33
N ALA A 159 0.65 -1.46 7.39
CA ALA A 159 1.64 -0.57 7.98
C ALA A 159 1.58 -0.62 9.51
N THR A 160 2.74 -0.76 10.16
CA THR A 160 2.81 -0.78 11.62
C THR A 160 2.62 0.61 12.24
N LYS A 161 2.86 1.67 11.47
CA LYS A 161 2.87 3.06 11.96
C LYS A 161 3.81 3.15 13.18
N ASP A 162 3.29 3.56 14.33
CA ASP A 162 4.02 3.70 15.58
C ASP A 162 3.87 2.49 16.53
N ASN A 163 3.20 1.43 16.08
CA ASN A 163 3.06 0.18 16.82
C ASN A 163 4.21 -0.78 16.50
N THR A 164 4.65 -1.55 17.48
CA THR A 164 5.49 -2.74 17.29
C THR A 164 4.59 -3.96 17.44
N TYR A 165 4.72 -4.93 16.53
CA TYR A 165 3.99 -6.20 16.63
C TYR A 165 4.97 -7.34 16.92
N MET A 166 4.53 -8.31 17.72
CA MET A 166 5.20 -9.61 17.84
C MET A 166 4.18 -10.71 17.63
N PHE A 167 4.60 -11.77 16.94
CA PHE A 167 3.76 -12.91 16.61
C PHE A 167 4.46 -14.20 17.03
N TYR A 168 3.67 -15.14 17.54
CA TYR A 168 4.09 -16.49 17.89
C TYR A 168 3.22 -17.50 17.11
N VAL A 169 3.86 -18.41 16.37
CA VAL A 169 3.17 -19.42 15.56
C VAL A 169 2.81 -20.60 16.45
N VAL A 170 1.50 -20.77 16.69
CA VAL A 170 0.95 -21.87 17.50
C VAL A 170 0.73 -23.11 16.64
N GLU A 171 0.19 -22.93 15.42
CA GLU A 171 -0.19 -24.00 14.52
C GLU A 171 0.03 -23.59 13.05
N GLY A 172 0.24 -24.57 12.18
CA GLY A 172 0.47 -24.35 10.75
C GLY A 172 1.87 -23.82 10.45
N ALA A 173 2.05 -23.24 9.28
CA ALA A 173 3.29 -22.57 8.90
C ALA A 173 2.97 -21.32 8.10
N VAL A 174 3.74 -20.25 8.32
CA VAL A 174 3.52 -18.95 7.68
C VAL A 174 4.75 -18.48 6.95
N LYS A 175 4.55 -17.84 5.81
CA LYS A 175 5.54 -16.98 5.18
C LYS A 175 5.20 -15.53 5.57
N VAL A 176 6.10 -14.88 6.29
CA VAL A 176 5.97 -13.46 6.64
C VAL A 176 6.86 -12.65 5.72
N LYS A 177 6.35 -11.53 5.23
CA LYS A 177 7.14 -10.47 4.60
C LYS A 177 7.18 -9.28 5.54
N VAL A 178 8.38 -8.81 5.89
CA VAL A 178 8.60 -7.57 6.66
C VAL A 178 9.51 -6.68 5.82
N HIS A 179 9.01 -5.52 5.42
CA HIS A 179 9.63 -4.71 4.37
C HIS A 179 9.91 -5.58 3.13
N ASP A 180 11.17 -5.78 2.75
CA ASP A 180 11.55 -6.58 1.59
C ASP A 180 12.08 -7.97 1.95
N THR A 181 12.14 -8.31 3.24
CA THR A 181 12.61 -9.61 3.71
C THR A 181 11.45 -10.58 3.90
N CYS A 182 11.58 -11.78 3.35
CA CYS A 182 10.63 -12.88 3.54
C CYS A 182 11.24 -14.00 4.39
N LEU A 183 10.45 -14.54 5.32
CA LEU A 183 10.85 -15.60 6.24
C LEU A 183 9.72 -16.65 6.33
N VAL A 184 10.06 -17.92 6.45
CA VAL A 184 9.09 -18.99 6.77
C VAL A 184 9.25 -19.39 8.22
N LEU A 185 8.15 -19.39 8.97
CA LEU A 185 8.08 -19.81 10.37
C LEU A 185 7.08 -20.95 10.54
N ALA A 186 7.47 -21.95 11.31
CA ALA A 186 6.67 -23.13 11.68
C ALA A 186 6.25 -23.01 13.17
N PRO A 187 5.49 -23.98 13.73
CA PRO A 187 5.04 -23.92 15.12
C PRO A 187 6.22 -23.76 16.09
N GLY A 188 6.07 -22.87 17.07
CA GLY A 188 7.12 -22.45 18.00
C GLY A 188 7.98 -21.28 17.50
N GLY A 189 7.84 -20.86 16.24
CA GLY A 189 8.53 -19.69 15.70
C GLY A 189 7.94 -18.37 16.19
N THR A 190 8.80 -17.39 16.43
CA THR A 190 8.43 -16.03 16.85
C THR A 190 9.06 -15.02 15.89
N PHE A 191 8.32 -13.97 15.54
CA PHE A 191 8.88 -12.85 14.78
C PHE A 191 8.34 -11.50 15.27
N MET A 192 9.13 -10.45 15.05
CA MET A 192 8.79 -9.06 15.37
C MET A 192 8.63 -8.26 14.08
N VAL A 193 7.66 -7.34 14.08
CA VAL A 193 7.52 -6.30 13.05
C VAL A 193 7.74 -4.94 13.72
N PRO A 194 8.89 -4.29 13.50
CA PRO A 194 9.19 -2.99 14.12
C PRO A 194 8.26 -1.87 13.64
N ARG A 195 8.29 -0.76 14.36
CA ARG A 195 7.62 0.49 13.96
C ARG A 195 8.10 0.97 12.59
N GLY A 196 7.24 1.66 11.85
CA GLY A 196 7.54 2.23 10.54
C GLY A 196 7.67 1.23 9.39
N ASN A 197 7.27 -0.04 9.58
CA ASN A 197 7.41 -1.09 8.58
C ASN A 197 6.06 -1.51 7.99
N LEU A 198 6.12 -2.15 6.82
CA LEU A 198 5.01 -2.88 6.21
C LEU A 198 5.21 -4.37 6.44
N TYR A 199 4.13 -5.10 6.69
CA TYR A 199 4.19 -6.56 6.77
C TYR A 199 2.95 -7.26 6.22
N SER A 200 3.14 -8.46 5.69
CA SER A 200 2.08 -9.41 5.34
C SER A 200 2.38 -10.79 5.89
N ILE A 201 1.34 -11.61 6.07
CA ILE A 201 1.47 -12.99 6.59
C ILE A 201 0.64 -13.89 5.69
N GLU A 202 1.28 -14.88 5.08
CA GLU A 202 0.65 -15.87 4.21
C GLU A 202 0.71 -17.24 4.88
N ASN A 203 -0.41 -17.97 4.90
CA ASN A 203 -0.39 -19.36 5.33
C ASN A 203 0.12 -20.25 4.20
N VAL A 204 1.27 -20.89 4.42
CA VAL A 204 1.92 -21.78 3.45
C VAL A 204 1.70 -23.26 3.79
N SER A 205 0.86 -23.56 4.77
CA SER A 205 0.50 -24.91 5.18
C SER A 205 -0.88 -25.34 4.65
N GLN A 206 -1.13 -26.65 4.62
CA GLN A 206 -2.40 -27.25 4.19
C GLN A 206 -3.45 -27.36 5.32
N ARG A 207 -3.24 -26.64 6.42
CA ARG A 207 -4.17 -26.50 7.56
C ARG A 207 -4.20 -25.04 7.99
N ASP A 208 -5.12 -24.68 8.87
CA ASP A 208 -5.15 -23.34 9.45
C ASP A 208 -3.82 -22.99 10.13
N ALA A 209 -3.32 -21.79 9.84
CA ALA A 209 -2.22 -21.21 10.59
C ALA A 209 -2.80 -20.40 11.75
N LYS A 210 -2.47 -20.78 12.98
CA LYS A 210 -2.90 -20.09 14.20
C LYS A 210 -1.71 -19.36 14.81
N LEU A 211 -1.88 -18.08 15.10
CA LEU A 211 -0.85 -17.23 15.68
C LEU A 211 -1.41 -16.52 16.89
N PHE A 212 -0.60 -16.42 17.94
CA PHE A 212 -0.79 -15.41 18.96
C PHE A 212 -0.06 -14.13 18.53
N PHE A 213 -0.63 -12.97 18.82
CA PHE A 213 0.04 -11.71 18.57
C PHE A 213 -0.08 -10.78 19.77
N THR A 214 0.91 -9.90 19.88
CA THR A 214 0.83 -8.71 20.71
C THR A 214 1.24 -7.50 19.88
N GLN A 215 0.61 -6.37 20.18
CA GLN A 215 0.97 -5.06 19.67
C GLN A 215 1.19 -4.13 20.85
N ALA A 216 2.25 -3.34 20.78
CA ALA A 216 2.52 -2.31 21.76
C ALA A 216 2.93 -1.02 21.06
N ARG A 217 2.59 0.12 21.63
CA ARG A 217 3.08 1.42 21.19
C ARG A 217 3.56 2.22 22.39
N LYS A 218 4.44 3.17 22.12
CA LYS A 218 4.89 4.08 23.18
C LYS A 218 3.72 5.00 23.51
N MET A 219 3.30 5.00 24.78
CA MET A 219 2.43 6.04 25.32
C MET A 219 3.21 7.35 25.25
N MET A 220 2.72 8.29 24.44
CA MET A 220 3.22 9.67 24.46
C MET A 220 2.68 10.29 25.75
N ASN A 221 3.51 11.02 26.48
CA ASN A 221 2.98 11.83 27.59
C ASN A 221 2.07 12.90 26.99
N ARG A 222 1.08 13.40 27.73
CA ARG A 222 0.11 14.39 27.23
C ARG A 222 0.79 15.60 26.57
N ASP A 223 1.93 16.03 27.13
CA ASP A 223 2.76 17.12 26.60
C ASP A 223 3.39 16.77 25.23
N ASP A 224 3.83 15.52 25.04
CA ASP A 224 4.40 15.02 23.80
C ASP A 224 3.30 14.87 22.71
N GLU A 225 2.08 14.45 23.10
CA GLU A 225 0.93 14.42 22.19
C GLU A 225 0.54 15.80 21.70
N GLU A 226 0.52 16.79 22.59
CA GLU A 226 0.18 18.18 22.25
C GLU A 226 1.23 18.79 21.31
N LEU A 227 2.52 18.52 21.54
CA LEU A 227 3.61 18.95 20.66
C LEU A 227 3.52 18.33 19.26
N ILE A 228 3.20 17.03 19.16
CA ILE A 228 3.02 16.34 17.88
C ILE A 228 1.75 16.83 17.17
N ALA A 229 0.66 17.07 17.89
CA ALA A 229 -0.56 17.66 17.35
C ALA A 229 -0.29 19.07 16.79
N LEU A 230 0.47 19.90 17.52
CA LEU A 230 0.91 21.21 17.04
C LEU A 230 1.81 21.12 15.81
N ALA A 231 2.74 20.15 15.77
CA ALA A 231 3.63 19.95 14.63
C ALA A 231 2.85 19.51 13.38
N ASN A 232 1.89 18.60 13.54
CA ASN A 232 1.03 18.12 12.45
C ASN A 232 0.07 19.21 11.95
N TRP A 233 -0.47 20.04 12.86
CA TRP A 233 -1.25 21.24 12.50
C TRP A 233 -0.42 22.21 11.65
N LYS A 234 0.79 22.57 12.10
CA LYS A 234 1.69 23.50 11.40
C LYS A 234 2.14 22.98 10.03
N SER A 235 2.23 21.67 9.84
CA SER A 235 2.53 21.05 8.55
C SER A 235 1.34 21.13 7.58
N ARG A 236 0.10 21.05 8.08
CA ARG A 236 -1.12 21.19 7.27
C ARG A 236 -1.35 22.64 6.80
N GLU A 237 -1.00 23.64 7.61
CA GLU A 237 -1.05 25.06 7.19
C GLU A 237 -0.04 25.38 6.08
N ARG A 238 1.16 24.79 6.14
CA ARG A 238 2.19 24.95 5.10
C ARG A 238 1.85 24.24 3.79
N GLY A 239 1.05 23.17 3.83
CA GLY A 239 0.54 22.50 2.64
C GLY A 239 -0.59 23.26 1.93
N SER A 240 -1.25 24.21 2.62
CA SER A 240 -2.39 24.98 2.08
C SER A 240 -2.02 26.36 1.54
N SER A 241 -0.75 26.79 1.63
CA SER A 241 -0.29 28.13 1.25
C SER A 241 0.38 28.19 -0.14
N GLY A 242 0.02 27.25 -1.03
CA GLY A 242 0.52 27.15 -2.40
C GLY A 242 -0.56 27.31 -3.47
N ALA A 243 -1.45 28.31 -3.36
CA ALA A 243 -2.26 28.79 -4.49
C ALA A 243 -2.53 30.28 -4.30
N GLY A 244 -1.79 31.10 -5.04
CA GLY A 244 -1.97 32.55 -5.05
C GLY A 244 -3.08 33.00 -6.00
N VAL A 245 -3.63 34.16 -5.63
CA VAL A 245 -4.26 35.20 -6.46
C VAL A 245 -5.74 35.04 -6.82
N GLY A 246 -6.56 35.94 -6.28
CA GLY A 246 -7.94 36.20 -6.72
C GLY A 246 -8.75 37.02 -5.72
N VAL A 247 -8.60 38.34 -5.75
CA VAL A 247 -9.36 39.31 -4.94
C VAL A 247 -10.58 39.79 -5.73
N LEU A 248 -11.77 39.61 -5.12
CA LEU A 248 -13.07 40.33 -5.27
C LEU A 248 -13.83 40.26 -6.62
N ALA A 249 -15.16 40.35 -6.70
CA ALA A 249 -16.34 40.03 -5.89
C ALA A 249 -17.58 40.26 -6.79
N SER A 250 -18.71 39.65 -6.40
CA SER A 250 -20.12 39.87 -6.83
C SER A 250 -20.54 39.40 -8.24
N ASP A 251 -21.49 38.45 -8.32
CA ASP A 251 -22.93 38.73 -8.52
C ASP A 251 -23.76 37.44 -8.39
N GLY A 252 -25.07 37.56 -8.14
CA GLY A 252 -25.97 36.48 -7.70
C GLY A 252 -26.50 35.52 -8.78
N GLY A 253 -27.34 34.56 -8.35
CA GLY A 253 -28.23 33.81 -9.25
C GLY A 253 -28.52 32.35 -8.86
N HIS A 254 -29.80 32.03 -8.73
CA HIS A 254 -30.37 30.70 -8.50
C HIS A 254 -30.26 29.77 -9.73
N GLY A 255 -30.20 28.44 -9.51
CA GLY A 255 -30.53 27.43 -10.53
C GLY A 255 -29.85 26.07 -10.29
N GLY A 256 -30.62 25.01 -10.05
CA GLY A 256 -30.10 23.67 -9.73
C GLY A 256 -29.90 22.75 -10.93
N ALA A 257 -29.08 21.69 -10.75
CA ALA A 257 -29.32 20.31 -11.20
C ALA A 257 -28.12 19.38 -10.87
N LYS A 258 -28.44 18.26 -10.20
CA LYS A 258 -27.94 16.88 -10.31
C LYS A 258 -26.44 16.56 -10.55
N SER A 259 -25.92 15.78 -9.58
CA SER A 259 -25.25 14.46 -9.72
C SER A 259 -23.97 14.32 -10.55
N VAL A 260 -22.85 14.11 -9.86
CA VAL A 260 -22.03 12.89 -10.00
C VAL A 260 -21.55 12.49 -8.59
N ALA A 261 -22.02 11.36 -8.10
CA ALA A 261 -21.50 10.71 -6.91
C ALA A 261 -20.35 9.79 -7.34
N ASP A 262 -19.18 9.99 -6.76
CA ASP A 262 -18.05 9.06 -6.75
C ASP A 262 -17.51 9.17 -5.31
N GLY A 263 -17.61 8.20 -4.42
CA GLY A 263 -17.84 6.78 -4.63
C GLY A 263 -16.72 5.92 -4.08
N ASP A 264 -15.99 6.31 -3.03
CA ASP A 264 -15.29 5.33 -2.19
C ASP A 264 -14.92 5.91 -0.81
N GLU A 265 -15.86 5.81 0.13
CA GLU A 265 -15.60 5.96 1.56
C GLU A 265 -16.20 4.74 2.25
N THR A 266 -15.42 3.67 2.51
CA THR A 266 -15.81 2.66 3.51
C THR A 266 -14.62 1.91 4.12
N LEU A 267 -14.33 2.28 5.38
CA LEU A 267 -13.89 1.46 6.52
C LEU A 267 -12.60 0.61 6.44
N LEU A 268 -11.63 0.97 7.28
CA LEU A 268 -11.34 0.26 8.55
C LEU A 268 -10.31 1.06 9.37
N ALA A 269 -10.69 2.26 9.80
CA ALA A 269 -10.15 2.86 11.02
C ALA A 269 -11.22 2.66 12.10
N ILE A 270 -11.15 1.54 12.82
CA ILE A 270 -11.99 1.35 14.00
C ILE A 270 -11.29 2.10 15.12
N ASP A 271 -11.86 3.27 15.44
CA ASP A 271 -11.68 3.99 16.70
C ASP A 271 -11.86 3.00 17.86
N THR A 272 -10.78 2.73 18.60
CA THR A 272 -10.75 1.78 19.73
C THR A 272 -11.21 2.38 21.04
N SER A 273 -11.72 3.61 21.05
CA SER A 273 -12.26 4.25 22.26
C SER A 273 -13.77 4.04 22.40
N ARG A 274 -14.21 2.78 22.58
CA ARG A 274 -15.50 2.42 23.24
C ARG A 274 -15.77 0.93 23.09
N THR A 275 -15.31 0.13 24.05
CA THR A 275 -16.15 -0.91 24.65
C THR A 275 -15.57 -1.25 26.02
N LEU A 276 -16.48 -1.35 26.99
CA LEU A 276 -16.29 -1.50 28.43
C LEU A 276 -15.24 -2.54 28.84
#